data_AF-A0A9D1K8V0-F1
#
_entry.id   AF-A0A9D1K8V0-F1
#
_cell.length_a   1.000
_cell.length_b   1.000
_cell.length_c   1.000
_cell.angle_alpha   90.00
_cell.angle_beta   90.00
_cell.angle_gamma   90.00
#
_symmetry.space_group_name_H-M   'P 1'
#
loop_
_entity.id
_entity.type
_entity.pdbx_description
1 polymer ?
#
loop_
_entity_poly.entity_id
_entity_poly.type
_entity_poly.pdbx_seq_one_letter_code
_entity_poly.pdbx_strand_id
1 'polypeptide(L)'
;MSSKKWFVMFCLCLLCLPLLLAGLNYFVDPFGVFGNLTWYSFSETLNPRIGKYEYLLEHSDEYDSYIVGSSSASSYPVEQLGEYLDAKFYNSFFYGSDMYDCENTVRWLLDNCEVKNILLSIYIDCGAHYDAGEDELTMREPAQISGRSEFWYYLSYLFSSPNYAFDKLTDMYNDTFLTQPFDVFDEYTGSYDKRTRDIENIGDMERYLEAYPAFADYPAVNVQLDEIENCMASVAEVKRMCEEAGVNLIVVCPPAYSEYLSYLDSGEVESFFTSLAEVTDFWDFTYSSVSHEPRYFYDETHFRNCVGTMALARIFGDESVYVPEDFGVYVTSETAAEHAKTVSALAAVADVESYTAEVPILMYHEVTEGEAGEYSINVADFEAQLQALADAGYTTVSFDELYDYVTTGAELPEKPIVITFDDGYMNNYTLAFPILEKYGMKATIFAIGVSFGKDTYKGTGIEITPHFGADEALEMVQSGLISVQTHTWDMHQVEGLDEDPIRRGVLQMDGESEEEYIEAMRQDLSAAQEQLEAATGEPVTVLSYPNGLYSDLSQALCREAGILVTVTSESRGNTVIKGIPQSLYGMGRYVVDSLSPAEMLELIAQ
;
A
#
# COMPACT_ATOMS: atom_id res chain seq x y z
N MET A 1 -8.81 -55.05 -31.50
CA MET A 1 -8.52 -54.09 -32.59
C MET A 1 -7.45 -54.70 -33.50
N SER A 2 -7.53 -54.60 -34.83
CA SER A 2 -6.48 -55.17 -35.71
C SER A 2 -5.21 -54.33 -35.65
N SER A 3 -4.03 -54.94 -35.86
CA SER A 3 -2.74 -54.24 -35.83
C SER A 3 -2.68 -53.03 -36.77
N LYS A 4 -3.33 -53.10 -37.94
CA LYS A 4 -3.49 -51.96 -38.86
C LYS A 4 -4.33 -50.84 -38.27
N LYS A 5 -5.45 -51.14 -37.59
CA LYS A 5 -6.29 -50.12 -36.95
C LYS A 5 -5.57 -49.48 -35.75
N TRP A 6 -4.82 -50.27 -34.98
CA TRP A 6 -3.99 -49.76 -33.89
C TRP A 6 -2.90 -48.82 -34.42
N PHE A 7 -2.18 -49.22 -35.46
CA PHE A 7 -1.11 -48.40 -36.05
C PHE A 7 -1.65 -47.08 -36.62
N VAL A 8 -2.77 -47.11 -37.35
CA VAL A 8 -3.42 -45.89 -37.85
C VAL A 8 -3.87 -44.99 -36.70
N MET A 9 -4.48 -45.55 -35.65
CA MET A 9 -4.93 -44.77 -34.50
C MET A 9 -3.76 -44.20 -33.70
N PHE A 10 -2.66 -44.94 -33.55
CA PHE A 10 -1.43 -44.48 -32.93
C PHE A 10 -0.79 -43.32 -33.72
N CYS A 11 -0.70 -43.44 -35.05
CA CYS A 11 -0.22 -42.35 -35.90
C CYS A 11 -1.14 -41.12 -35.87
N LEU A 12 -2.47 -41.31 -35.81
CA LEU A 12 -3.41 -40.21 -35.64
C LEU A 12 -3.26 -39.54 -34.28
N CYS A 13 -3.13 -40.31 -33.19
CA CYS A 13 -2.85 -39.74 -31.86
C CYS A 13 -1.53 -38.97 -31.82
N LEU A 14 -0.47 -39.49 -32.45
CA LEU A 14 0.82 -38.80 -32.54
C LEU A 14 0.75 -37.48 -33.32
N LEU A 15 -0.18 -37.34 -34.27
CA LEU A 15 -0.39 -36.10 -35.01
C LEU A 15 -1.39 -35.16 -34.32
N CYS A 16 -2.41 -35.70 -33.68
CA CYS A 16 -3.44 -34.91 -33.00
C CYS A 16 -2.96 -34.32 -31.68
N LEU A 17 -2.14 -35.04 -30.90
CA LEU A 17 -1.68 -34.54 -29.59
C LEU A 17 -0.88 -33.22 -29.69
N PRO A 18 0.12 -33.09 -30.60
CA PRO A 18 0.81 -31.82 -30.81
C PRO A 18 -0.13 -30.71 -31.29
N LEU A 19 -1.10 -31.01 -32.15
CA LEU A 19 -2.08 -30.02 -32.62
C LEU A 19 -3.04 -29.58 -31.52
N LEU A 20 -3.42 -30.48 -30.61
CA LEU A 20 -4.23 -30.15 -29.45
C LEU A 20 -3.46 -29.29 -28.44
N LEU A 21 -2.18 -29.61 -28.21
CA LEU A 21 -1.29 -28.80 -27.37
C LEU A 21 -1.12 -27.40 -27.96
N ALA A 22 -0.76 -27.31 -29.25
CA ALA A 22 -0.64 -26.03 -29.95
C ALA A 22 -1.95 -25.24 -29.95
N GLY A 23 -3.08 -25.91 -30.15
CA GLY A 23 -4.41 -25.29 -30.05
C GLY A 23 -4.70 -24.75 -28.65
N LEU A 24 -4.43 -25.54 -27.60
CA LEU A 24 -4.62 -25.12 -26.21
C LEU A 24 -3.80 -23.86 -25.90
N ASN A 25 -2.49 -23.89 -26.16
CA ASN A 25 -1.59 -22.77 -25.88
C ASN A 25 -1.89 -21.55 -26.76
N TYR A 26 -2.34 -21.75 -28.00
CA TYR A 26 -2.76 -20.64 -28.87
C TYR A 26 -4.01 -19.94 -28.33
N PHE A 27 -5.04 -20.68 -27.92
CA PHE A 27 -6.31 -20.11 -27.51
C PHE A 27 -6.31 -19.58 -26.07
N VAL A 28 -5.62 -20.25 -25.15
CA VAL A 28 -5.51 -19.80 -23.75
C VAL A 28 -4.44 -18.72 -23.60
N ASP A 29 -3.40 -18.79 -24.43
CA ASP A 29 -2.33 -17.82 -24.52
C ASP A 29 -1.80 -17.35 -23.16
N PRO A 30 -1.16 -18.25 -22.38
CA PRO A 30 -0.78 -17.93 -21.01
C PRO A 30 0.25 -16.79 -20.92
N PHE A 31 1.05 -16.60 -21.96
CA PHE A 31 2.09 -15.56 -22.02
C PHE A 31 1.64 -14.28 -22.73
N GLY A 32 0.42 -14.21 -23.26
CA GLY A 32 -0.09 -13.05 -24.01
C GLY A 32 0.54 -12.86 -25.40
N VAL A 33 1.24 -13.87 -25.93
CA VAL A 33 2.03 -13.78 -27.17
C VAL A 33 1.16 -13.81 -28.43
N PHE A 34 -0.07 -14.32 -28.35
CA PHE A 34 -0.98 -14.49 -29.48
C PHE A 34 -2.17 -13.53 -29.44
N GLY A 35 -2.35 -12.73 -28.38
CA GLY A 35 -3.47 -11.80 -28.21
C GLY A 35 -4.83 -12.47 -28.08
N ASN A 36 -4.87 -13.73 -27.60
CA ASN A 36 -6.12 -14.44 -27.29
C ASN A 36 -6.38 -14.46 -25.78
N LEU A 37 -7.60 -14.78 -25.33
CA LEU A 37 -8.03 -14.85 -23.91
C LEU A 37 -7.18 -13.96 -22.98
N THR A 38 -7.13 -12.66 -23.27
CA THR A 38 -6.18 -11.74 -22.68
C THR A 38 -6.49 -11.53 -21.20
N TRP A 39 -5.44 -11.59 -20.39
CA TRP A 39 -5.43 -11.23 -18.97
C TRP A 39 -4.01 -10.75 -18.69
N TYR A 40 -3.80 -9.44 -18.81
CA TYR A 40 -2.45 -8.87 -18.86
C TYR A 40 -1.76 -9.03 -17.53
N SER A 41 -2.43 -8.78 -16.41
CA SER A 41 -1.84 -9.00 -15.08
C SER A 41 -1.24 -10.40 -14.90
N PHE A 42 -1.93 -11.45 -15.35
CA PHE A 42 -1.39 -12.81 -15.31
C PHE A 42 -0.19 -13.00 -16.23
N SER A 43 -0.29 -12.52 -17.48
CA SER A 43 0.80 -12.64 -18.44
C SER A 43 2.03 -11.82 -18.05
N GLU A 44 1.84 -10.65 -17.44
CA GLU A 44 2.89 -9.82 -16.84
C GLU A 44 3.53 -10.52 -15.64
N THR A 45 2.74 -11.20 -14.81
CA THR A 45 3.28 -11.99 -13.70
C THR A 45 4.13 -13.16 -14.20
N LEU A 46 3.69 -13.83 -15.26
CA LEU A 46 4.37 -14.99 -15.82
C LEU A 46 5.62 -14.62 -16.65
N ASN A 47 5.53 -13.57 -17.46
CA ASN A 47 6.64 -12.96 -18.19
C ASN A 47 6.39 -11.46 -18.38
N PRO A 48 6.93 -10.60 -17.50
CA PRO A 48 6.64 -9.17 -17.54
C PRO A 48 7.22 -8.47 -18.77
N ARG A 49 8.32 -8.99 -19.34
CA ARG A 49 8.87 -8.44 -20.59
C ARG A 49 7.85 -8.57 -21.72
N ILE A 50 7.22 -9.74 -21.88
CA ILE A 50 6.20 -9.91 -22.93
C ILE A 50 4.91 -9.20 -22.56
N GLY A 51 4.36 -9.46 -21.37
CA GLY A 51 3.04 -8.96 -20.98
C GLY A 51 2.93 -7.44 -21.11
N LYS A 52 3.95 -6.71 -20.63
CA LYS A 52 3.98 -5.25 -20.65
C LYS A 52 4.13 -4.67 -22.06
N TYR A 53 4.99 -5.25 -22.89
CA TYR A 53 5.16 -4.77 -24.27
C TYR A 53 3.90 -5.01 -25.10
N GLU A 54 3.27 -6.18 -24.97
CA GLU A 54 2.01 -6.47 -25.68
C GLU A 54 0.88 -5.55 -25.19
N TYR A 55 0.78 -5.30 -23.88
CA TYR A 55 -0.15 -4.30 -23.33
C TYR A 55 0.10 -2.91 -23.94
N LEU A 56 1.34 -2.43 -23.89
CA LEU A 56 1.68 -1.10 -24.41
C LEU A 56 1.51 -0.97 -25.93
N LEU A 57 1.64 -2.04 -26.73
CA LEU A 57 1.33 -1.99 -28.16
C LEU A 57 -0.16 -1.71 -28.42
N GLU A 58 -1.03 -2.21 -27.57
CA GLU A 58 -2.48 -1.99 -27.66
C GLU A 58 -2.93 -0.67 -27.01
N HIS A 59 -2.17 -0.17 -26.03
CA HIS A 59 -2.53 0.99 -25.18
C HIS A 59 -1.51 2.14 -25.25
N SER A 60 -0.66 2.19 -26.29
CA SER A 60 0.41 3.19 -26.42
C SER A 60 -0.07 4.64 -26.44
N ASP A 61 -1.34 4.90 -26.80
CA ASP A 61 -1.94 6.23 -26.81
C ASP A 61 -2.49 6.67 -25.44
N GLU A 62 -2.49 5.77 -24.46
CA GLU A 62 -2.94 6.06 -23.09
C GLU A 62 -1.83 6.65 -22.23
N TYR A 63 -0.56 6.45 -22.60
CA TYR A 63 0.62 6.88 -21.85
C TYR A 63 1.55 7.71 -22.73
N ASP A 64 2.29 8.62 -22.09
CA ASP A 64 3.31 9.42 -22.78
C ASP A 64 4.62 9.51 -21.99
N SER A 65 4.72 8.80 -20.86
CA SER A 65 5.85 8.85 -19.96
C SER A 65 6.01 7.52 -19.23
N TYR A 66 7.23 7.17 -18.82
CA TYR A 66 7.54 5.82 -18.35
C TYR A 66 8.49 5.81 -17.16
N ILE A 67 8.27 4.88 -16.23
CA ILE A 67 9.26 4.48 -15.24
C ILE A 67 9.98 3.25 -15.77
N VAL A 68 11.31 3.26 -15.79
CA VAL A 68 12.13 2.15 -16.26
C VAL A 68 13.17 1.82 -15.19
N GLY A 69 13.33 0.55 -14.88
CA GLY A 69 14.29 0.08 -13.88
C GLY A 69 14.06 -1.38 -13.50
N SER A 70 14.82 -1.83 -12.51
CA SER A 70 14.64 -3.15 -11.89
C SER A 70 13.43 -3.20 -10.95
N SER A 71 13.26 -4.31 -10.24
CA SER A 71 12.17 -4.52 -9.28
C SER A 71 12.06 -3.45 -8.20
N SER A 72 13.17 -2.78 -7.86
CA SER A 72 13.20 -1.60 -6.97
C SER A 72 12.38 -0.41 -7.50
N ALA A 73 12.19 -0.28 -8.82
CA ALA A 73 11.40 0.79 -9.43
C ALA A 73 9.89 0.61 -9.25
N SER A 74 9.44 -0.55 -8.76
CA SER A 74 8.03 -0.92 -8.61
C SER A 74 7.25 -0.03 -7.63
N SER A 75 7.94 0.74 -6.80
CA SER A 75 7.34 1.51 -5.69
C SER A 75 7.25 3.01 -5.94
N TYR A 76 7.61 3.49 -7.13
CA TYR A 76 7.37 4.88 -7.53
C TYR A 76 5.92 5.04 -8.02
N PRO A 77 5.09 5.87 -7.36
CA PRO A 77 3.69 6.04 -7.76
C PRO A 77 3.53 6.77 -9.10
N VAL A 78 2.91 6.12 -10.07
CA VAL A 78 2.71 6.69 -11.42
C VAL A 78 1.78 7.90 -11.43
N GLU A 79 0.73 7.90 -10.59
CA GLU A 79 -0.25 8.98 -10.52
C GLU A 79 0.40 10.28 -10.02
N GLN A 80 1.12 10.21 -8.90
CA GLN A 80 1.81 11.36 -8.32
C GLN A 80 2.89 11.91 -9.25
N LEU A 81 3.64 11.03 -9.92
CA LEU A 81 4.63 11.45 -10.92
C LEU A 81 3.97 12.14 -12.12
N GLY A 82 2.79 11.65 -12.54
CA GLY A 82 1.97 12.27 -13.58
C GLY A 82 1.46 13.65 -13.20
N GLU A 83 1.07 13.87 -11.94
CA GLU A 83 0.68 15.18 -11.43
C GLU A 83 1.82 16.19 -11.47
N TYR A 84 3.03 15.80 -11.05
CA TYR A 84 4.19 16.70 -11.04
C TYR A 84 4.65 17.13 -12.44
N LEU A 85 4.48 16.24 -13.43
CA LEU A 85 5.00 16.44 -14.78
C LEU A 85 3.91 16.74 -15.83
N ASP A 86 2.64 16.81 -15.42
CA ASP A 86 1.47 16.92 -16.33
C ASP A 86 1.53 15.87 -17.45
N ALA A 87 1.66 14.60 -17.04
CA ALA A 87 1.98 13.48 -17.91
C ALA A 87 1.23 12.20 -17.48
N LYS A 88 1.20 11.20 -18.35
CA LYS A 88 0.57 9.90 -18.08
C LYS A 88 1.62 8.81 -18.04
N PHE A 89 1.93 8.36 -16.83
CA PHE A 89 2.98 7.39 -16.58
C PHE A 89 2.48 5.96 -16.62
N TYR A 90 3.28 5.08 -17.22
CA TYR A 90 3.21 3.63 -17.05
C TYR A 90 4.53 3.12 -16.45
N ASN A 91 4.47 2.18 -15.50
CA ASN A 91 5.65 1.58 -14.90
C ASN A 91 6.09 0.34 -15.70
N SER A 92 7.17 0.48 -16.46
CA SER A 92 7.73 -0.55 -17.33
C SER A 92 8.79 -1.42 -16.65
N PHE A 93 8.91 -1.39 -15.32
CA PHE A 93 9.85 -2.24 -14.60
C PHE A 93 9.54 -3.74 -14.77
N PHE A 94 10.54 -4.59 -14.56
CA PHE A 94 10.31 -6.03 -14.45
C PHE A 94 11.34 -6.74 -13.56
N TYR A 95 11.01 -7.97 -13.15
CA TYR A 95 11.83 -8.76 -12.24
C TYR A 95 13.18 -9.12 -12.85
N GLY A 96 14.22 -9.04 -12.02
CA GLY A 96 15.57 -9.45 -12.37
C GLY A 96 16.14 -8.70 -13.57
N SER A 97 15.65 -7.49 -13.86
CA SER A 97 16.22 -6.69 -14.93
C SER A 97 17.57 -6.12 -14.52
N ASP A 98 18.51 -6.12 -15.45
CA ASP A 98 19.75 -5.37 -15.34
C ASP A 98 19.69 -4.07 -16.18
N MET A 99 20.80 -3.35 -16.31
CA MET A 99 20.82 -2.11 -17.09
C MET A 99 20.79 -2.33 -18.61
N TYR A 100 21.14 -3.51 -19.11
CA TYR A 100 20.98 -3.84 -20.52
C TYR A 100 19.50 -4.02 -20.87
N ASP A 101 18.75 -4.71 -20.01
CA ASP A 101 17.29 -4.79 -20.09
C ASP A 101 16.64 -3.40 -20.08
N CYS A 102 17.08 -2.50 -19.18
CA CYS A 102 16.57 -1.13 -19.11
C CYS A 102 16.87 -0.35 -20.39
N GLU A 103 18.08 -0.48 -20.93
CA GLU A 103 18.47 0.13 -22.21
C GLU A 103 17.58 -0.34 -23.37
N ASN A 104 17.33 -1.66 -23.47
CA ASN A 104 16.44 -2.23 -24.47
C ASN A 104 15.00 -1.76 -24.31
N THR A 105 14.52 -1.64 -23.07
CA THR A 105 13.19 -1.13 -22.75
C THR A 105 13.03 0.31 -23.23
N VAL A 106 13.99 1.19 -22.92
CA VAL A 106 13.96 2.59 -23.38
C VAL A 106 13.97 2.66 -24.91
N ARG A 107 14.84 1.88 -25.56
CA ARG A 107 14.90 1.83 -27.03
C ARG A 107 13.55 1.42 -27.63
N TRP A 108 12.95 0.37 -27.08
CA TRP A 108 11.66 -0.12 -27.55
C TRP A 108 10.55 0.93 -27.36
N LEU A 109 10.51 1.60 -26.20
CA LEU A 109 9.54 2.67 -25.93
C LEU A 109 9.68 3.81 -26.94
N LEU A 110 10.90 4.25 -27.24
CA LEU A 110 11.16 5.32 -28.22
C LEU A 110 10.76 4.93 -29.65
N ASP A 111 10.86 3.65 -30.00
CA ASP A 111 10.50 3.14 -31.32
C ASP A 111 8.99 2.91 -31.50
N ASN A 112 8.24 2.68 -30.41
CA ASN A 112 6.85 2.20 -30.48
C ASN A 112 5.82 3.09 -29.76
N CYS A 113 6.25 4.01 -28.88
CA CYS A 113 5.37 4.83 -28.04
C CYS A 113 5.68 6.33 -28.17
N GLU A 114 4.75 7.18 -27.73
CA GLU A 114 5.06 8.58 -27.46
C GLU A 114 5.82 8.66 -26.12
N VAL A 115 6.98 9.31 -26.09
CA VAL A 115 7.78 9.43 -24.87
C VAL A 115 8.12 10.91 -24.64
N LYS A 116 7.67 11.45 -23.52
CA LYS A 116 7.98 12.80 -23.04
C LYS A 116 8.94 12.75 -21.86
N ASN A 117 8.71 11.84 -20.92
CA ASN A 117 9.53 11.69 -19.72
C ASN A 117 9.91 10.22 -19.48
N ILE A 118 11.13 10.02 -19.00
CA ILE A 118 11.59 8.74 -18.45
C ILE A 118 12.15 8.99 -17.05
N LEU A 119 11.61 8.28 -16.06
CA LEU A 119 12.28 8.11 -14.76
C LEU A 119 13.05 6.78 -14.81
N LEU A 120 14.38 6.87 -14.81
CA LEU A 120 15.28 5.72 -14.82
C LEU A 120 15.74 5.45 -13.39
N SER A 121 15.31 4.33 -12.82
CA SER A 121 15.74 3.86 -11.50
C SER A 121 16.90 2.89 -11.62
N ILE A 122 18.07 3.30 -11.13
CA ILE A 122 19.32 2.53 -11.20
C ILE A 122 19.67 2.03 -9.80
N TYR A 123 19.47 0.74 -9.57
CA TYR A 123 19.84 0.11 -8.31
C TYR A 123 21.33 -0.23 -8.29
N ILE A 124 21.96 -0.21 -7.12
CA ILE A 124 23.40 -0.48 -6.99
C ILE A 124 23.77 -1.89 -7.48
N ASP A 125 22.85 -2.83 -7.38
CA ASP A 125 22.99 -4.22 -7.87
C ASP A 125 23.11 -4.31 -9.39
N CYS A 126 22.72 -3.28 -10.13
CA CYS A 126 22.99 -3.20 -11.56
C CYS A 126 24.50 -3.19 -11.85
N GLY A 127 25.34 -2.88 -10.86
CA GLY A 127 26.78 -3.05 -10.93
C GLY A 127 27.27 -4.49 -10.72
N ALA A 128 26.41 -5.44 -10.30
CA ALA A 128 26.80 -6.82 -10.01
C ALA A 128 26.50 -7.80 -11.16
N HIS A 129 25.49 -7.51 -11.98
CA HIS A 129 25.00 -8.38 -13.06
C HIS A 129 24.72 -7.58 -14.32
N TYR A 130 25.02 -8.18 -15.48
CA TYR A 130 24.80 -7.59 -16.80
C TYR A 130 24.56 -8.68 -17.85
N ASP A 131 23.54 -8.51 -18.68
CA ASP A 131 23.09 -9.45 -19.71
C ASP A 131 22.85 -10.88 -19.17
N ALA A 132 22.11 -10.96 -18.05
CA ALA A 132 21.92 -12.20 -17.30
C ALA A 132 20.59 -12.92 -17.62
N GLY A 133 20.64 -13.96 -18.45
CA GLY A 133 19.64 -15.04 -18.51
C GLY A 133 18.40 -14.80 -19.38
N GLU A 134 18.45 -15.26 -20.65
CA GLU A 134 17.39 -14.96 -21.63
C GLU A 134 16.56 -16.17 -22.16
N ASP A 135 16.90 -17.41 -21.79
CA ASP A 135 16.39 -18.56 -22.56
C ASP A 135 15.11 -19.21 -21.99
N GLU A 136 14.72 -18.91 -20.76
CA GLU A 136 13.47 -19.38 -20.17
C GLU A 136 12.25 -18.63 -20.75
N LEU A 137 11.15 -19.33 -21.03
CA LEU A 137 9.95 -18.72 -21.62
C LEU A 137 9.35 -17.59 -20.77
N THR A 138 9.61 -17.62 -19.46
CA THR A 138 9.18 -16.68 -18.43
C THR A 138 10.06 -15.43 -18.34
N MET A 139 11.26 -15.45 -18.92
CA MET A 139 12.22 -14.33 -18.91
C MET A 139 12.56 -13.83 -20.32
N ARG A 140 12.04 -14.49 -21.36
CA ARG A 140 12.40 -14.19 -22.74
C ARG A 140 11.78 -12.88 -23.22
N GLU A 141 12.60 -12.04 -23.85
CA GLU A 141 12.15 -10.85 -24.58
C GLU A 141 11.38 -11.19 -25.87
N PRO A 142 10.51 -10.29 -26.37
CA PRO A 142 9.91 -10.41 -27.68
C PRO A 142 10.93 -10.61 -28.81
N ALA A 143 10.50 -11.28 -29.89
CA ALA A 143 11.36 -11.54 -31.05
C ALA A 143 11.88 -10.27 -31.73
N GLN A 144 11.09 -9.18 -31.67
CA GLN A 144 11.42 -7.88 -32.24
C GLN A 144 12.59 -7.21 -31.53
N ILE A 145 12.74 -7.44 -30.22
CA ILE A 145 13.80 -6.86 -29.38
C ILE A 145 15.04 -7.76 -29.42
N SER A 146 14.85 -9.05 -29.12
CA SER A 146 15.93 -10.04 -29.06
C SER A 146 16.55 -10.41 -30.42
N GLY A 147 15.98 -9.95 -31.54
CA GLY A 147 16.41 -10.30 -32.90
C GLY A 147 16.20 -11.78 -33.26
N ARG A 148 15.43 -12.52 -32.45
CA ARG A 148 15.13 -13.95 -32.66
C ARG A 148 14.22 -14.13 -33.88
N SER A 149 14.30 -15.32 -34.48
CA SER A 149 13.38 -15.67 -35.57
C SER A 149 11.95 -15.78 -35.04
N GLU A 150 11.05 -14.92 -35.51
CA GLU A 150 9.62 -14.94 -35.18
C GLU A 150 9.02 -16.36 -35.28
N PHE A 151 9.33 -17.09 -36.36
CA PHE A 151 8.82 -18.45 -36.54
C PHE A 151 9.17 -19.37 -35.37
N TRP A 152 10.44 -19.39 -34.95
CA TRP A 152 10.88 -20.25 -33.84
C TRP A 152 10.43 -19.72 -32.49
N TYR A 153 10.31 -18.40 -32.34
CA TYR A 153 9.75 -17.75 -31.16
C TYR A 153 8.32 -18.22 -30.92
N TYR A 154 7.38 -17.96 -31.84
CA TYR A 154 5.98 -18.37 -31.72
C TYR A 154 5.81 -19.89 -31.62
N LEU A 155 6.61 -20.67 -32.36
CA LEU A 155 6.57 -22.13 -32.28
C LEU A 155 6.90 -22.64 -30.87
N SER A 156 7.83 -21.98 -30.16
CA SER A 156 8.19 -22.39 -28.80
C SER A 156 7.04 -22.19 -27.79
N TYR A 157 6.22 -21.15 -27.95
CA TYR A 157 5.04 -20.91 -27.11
C TYR A 157 3.88 -21.85 -27.44
N LEU A 158 3.66 -22.16 -28.73
CA LEU A 158 2.66 -23.16 -29.13
C LEU A 158 2.92 -24.53 -28.50
N PHE A 159 4.19 -24.92 -28.35
CA PHE A 159 4.59 -26.20 -27.80
C PHE A 159 5.14 -26.12 -26.36
N SER A 160 4.83 -25.03 -25.64
CA SER A 160 5.12 -24.91 -24.21
C SER A 160 4.35 -25.94 -23.39
N SER A 161 4.74 -26.13 -22.12
CA SER A 161 4.04 -27.05 -21.22
C SER A 161 2.55 -26.68 -21.13
N PRO A 162 1.61 -27.64 -21.28
CA PRO A 162 0.18 -27.33 -21.13
C PRO A 162 -0.20 -26.89 -19.71
N ASN A 163 0.69 -27.07 -18.72
CA ASN A 163 0.45 -26.59 -17.37
C ASN A 163 0.22 -25.08 -17.35
N TYR A 164 1.00 -24.27 -18.08
CA TYR A 164 0.79 -22.82 -18.12
C TYR A 164 -0.65 -22.44 -18.53
N ALA A 165 -1.23 -23.16 -19.49
CA ALA A 165 -2.61 -22.92 -19.90
C ALA A 165 -3.63 -23.42 -18.87
N PHE A 166 -3.38 -24.56 -18.22
CA PHE A 166 -4.26 -25.05 -17.15
C PHE A 166 -4.19 -24.19 -15.90
N ASP A 167 -3.01 -23.70 -15.54
CA ASP A 167 -2.76 -22.80 -14.42
C ASP A 167 -3.55 -21.51 -14.66
N LYS A 168 -3.36 -20.84 -15.81
CA LYS A 168 -4.17 -19.65 -16.18
C LYS A 168 -5.68 -19.88 -16.06
N LEU A 169 -6.21 -20.97 -16.63
CA LEU A 169 -7.65 -21.25 -16.55
C LEU A 169 -8.15 -21.55 -15.13
N THR A 170 -7.30 -22.13 -14.29
CA THR A 170 -7.61 -22.44 -12.89
C THR A 170 -7.56 -21.16 -12.06
N ASP A 171 -6.53 -20.34 -12.28
CA ASP A 171 -6.27 -19.10 -11.58
C ASP A 171 -7.34 -18.06 -11.93
N MET A 172 -7.78 -17.96 -13.19
CA MET A 172 -8.94 -17.13 -13.59
C MET A 172 -10.23 -17.48 -12.84
N TYR A 173 -10.39 -18.73 -12.38
CA TYR A 173 -11.57 -19.14 -11.61
C TYR A 173 -11.41 -18.88 -10.11
N ASN A 174 -10.17 -18.87 -9.60
CA ASN A 174 -9.85 -18.66 -8.20
C ASN A 174 -9.45 -17.21 -7.88
N ASP A 175 -9.39 -16.35 -8.90
CA ASP A 175 -9.02 -14.96 -8.77
C ASP A 175 -9.96 -14.21 -7.82
N THR A 176 -9.41 -13.25 -7.10
CA THR A 176 -10.10 -12.49 -6.06
C THR A 176 -9.78 -11.01 -6.19
N PHE A 177 -10.53 -10.16 -5.51
CA PHE A 177 -10.24 -8.74 -5.46
C PHE A 177 -8.85 -8.43 -4.90
N LEU A 178 -8.40 -9.16 -3.88
CA LEU A 178 -7.05 -8.99 -3.34
C LEU A 178 -6.03 -9.69 -4.22
N THR A 179 -4.86 -9.05 -4.39
CA THR A 179 -3.76 -9.53 -5.21
C THR A 179 -3.39 -10.97 -4.87
N GLN A 180 -3.27 -11.82 -5.88
CA GLN A 180 -2.84 -13.20 -5.78
C GLN A 180 -1.41 -13.38 -6.34
N PRO A 181 -0.73 -14.52 -6.04
CA PRO A 181 0.63 -14.75 -6.54
C PRO A 181 0.75 -14.84 -8.07
N PHE A 182 -0.36 -14.96 -8.79
CA PHE A 182 -0.41 -15.13 -10.25
C PHE A 182 -0.81 -13.84 -10.99
N ASP A 183 -1.13 -12.74 -10.31
CA ASP A 183 -1.61 -11.48 -10.89
C ASP A 183 -1.04 -10.26 -10.12
N VAL A 184 0.25 -10.32 -9.79
CA VAL A 184 0.94 -9.33 -8.93
C VAL A 184 1.18 -7.97 -9.60
N PHE A 185 0.69 -7.74 -10.81
CA PHE A 185 0.80 -6.47 -11.53
C PHE A 185 -0.57 -5.83 -11.71
N ASP A 186 -0.63 -4.52 -11.51
CA ASP A 186 -1.74 -3.72 -12.00
C ASP A 186 -1.49 -3.41 -13.47
N GLU A 187 -2.34 -3.96 -14.35
CA GLU A 187 -2.16 -3.85 -15.80
C GLU A 187 -2.29 -2.42 -16.33
N TYR A 188 -3.00 -1.53 -15.63
CA TYR A 188 -3.20 -0.13 -16.07
C TYR A 188 -2.02 0.75 -15.66
N THR A 189 -1.45 0.52 -14.49
CA THR A 189 -0.31 1.33 -14.02
C THR A 189 1.02 0.71 -14.39
N GLY A 190 1.04 -0.58 -14.73
CA GLY A 190 2.24 -1.40 -14.85
C GLY A 190 2.98 -1.62 -13.53
N SER A 191 2.46 -1.11 -12.42
CA SER A 191 3.12 -1.20 -11.12
C SER A 191 2.85 -2.55 -10.47
N TYR A 192 3.68 -2.92 -9.48
CA TYR A 192 3.37 -4.08 -8.64
C TYR A 192 2.11 -3.78 -7.85
N ASP A 193 1.10 -4.63 -7.95
CA ASP A 193 -0.14 -4.49 -7.21
C ASP A 193 0.10 -4.80 -5.72
N LYS A 194 0.08 -3.74 -4.92
CA LYS A 194 0.34 -3.79 -3.49
C LYS A 194 -0.95 -3.64 -2.68
N ARG A 195 -2.14 -3.84 -3.27
CA ARG A 195 -3.42 -3.69 -2.55
C ARG A 195 -3.45 -4.45 -1.23
N THR A 196 -2.95 -5.69 -1.19
CA THR A 196 -2.83 -6.48 0.04
C THR A 196 -1.71 -5.96 0.97
N ARG A 197 -0.56 -5.55 0.42
CA ARG A 197 0.61 -5.15 1.20
C ARG A 197 0.46 -3.75 1.81
N ASP A 198 -0.35 -2.90 1.18
CA ASP A 198 -0.57 -1.50 1.54
C ASP A 198 -1.66 -1.31 2.59
N ILE A 199 -2.32 -2.39 3.03
CA ILE A 199 -3.32 -2.38 4.10
C ILE A 199 -2.85 -3.08 5.38
N GLU A 200 -1.67 -3.69 5.37
CA GLU A 200 -1.11 -4.40 6.51
C GLU A 200 -0.97 -3.46 7.71
N ASN A 201 -1.49 -3.83 8.88
CA ASN A 201 -1.15 -3.09 10.10
C ASN A 201 0.29 -3.42 10.50
N ILE A 202 1.18 -2.47 10.27
CA ILE A 202 2.62 -2.57 10.58
C ILE A 202 3.05 -1.58 11.66
N GLY A 203 2.12 -1.00 12.42
CA GLY A 203 2.46 -0.04 13.48
C GLY A 203 3.29 -0.69 14.61
N ASP A 204 2.99 -1.93 14.95
CA ASP A 204 3.68 -2.66 16.03
C ASP A 204 4.96 -3.36 15.51
N MET A 205 6.11 -2.99 16.07
CA MET A 205 7.41 -3.52 15.64
C MET A 205 7.59 -5.01 15.98
N GLU A 206 7.08 -5.50 17.11
CA GLU A 206 7.23 -6.90 17.50
C GLU A 206 6.44 -7.81 16.53
N ARG A 207 5.16 -7.49 16.30
CA ARG A 207 4.32 -8.17 15.31
C ARG A 207 4.90 -8.08 13.91
N TYR A 208 5.47 -6.92 13.55
CA TYR A 208 6.13 -6.75 12.26
C TYR A 208 7.32 -7.71 12.10
N LEU A 209 8.21 -7.80 13.08
CA LEU A 209 9.37 -8.70 13.02
C LEU A 209 8.97 -10.18 13.08
N GLU A 210 7.84 -10.53 13.70
CA GLU A 210 7.28 -11.88 13.63
C GLU A 210 6.80 -12.24 12.21
N ALA A 211 6.16 -11.29 11.51
CA ALA A 211 5.71 -11.45 10.14
C ALA A 211 6.86 -11.40 9.12
N TYR A 212 7.91 -10.63 9.43
CA TYR A 212 9.07 -10.39 8.57
C TYR A 212 10.39 -10.74 9.27
N PRO A 213 10.63 -12.03 9.57
CA PRO A 213 11.79 -12.47 10.35
C PRO A 213 13.13 -12.18 9.66
N ALA A 214 13.14 -11.92 8.35
CA ALA A 214 14.34 -11.54 7.60
C ALA A 214 14.97 -10.25 8.12
N PHE A 215 14.18 -9.29 8.61
CA PHE A 215 14.69 -8.05 9.21
C PHE A 215 15.21 -8.24 10.65
N ALA A 216 14.94 -9.39 11.28
CA ALA A 216 15.43 -9.71 12.62
C ALA A 216 16.76 -10.48 12.61
N ASP A 217 17.01 -11.29 11.58
CA ASP A 217 18.25 -12.06 11.39
C ASP A 217 18.63 -12.06 9.90
N TYR A 218 19.20 -10.95 9.45
CA TYR A 218 19.46 -10.71 8.03
C TYR A 218 20.61 -11.59 7.50
N PRO A 219 20.40 -12.34 6.40
CA PRO A 219 21.41 -13.24 5.88
C PRO A 219 22.56 -12.47 5.23
N ALA A 220 23.79 -12.74 5.67
CA ALA A 220 24.98 -12.19 5.04
C ALA A 220 25.10 -12.64 3.58
N VAL A 221 25.03 -11.67 2.67
CA VAL A 221 25.31 -11.85 1.23
C VAL A 221 26.58 -11.10 0.88
N ASN A 222 27.42 -11.66 0.00
CA ASN A 222 28.60 -10.98 -0.50
C ASN A 222 28.38 -10.69 -1.98
N VAL A 223 28.06 -9.44 -2.29
CA VAL A 223 27.82 -8.96 -3.66
C VAL A 223 29.08 -8.22 -4.11
N GLN A 224 29.56 -8.53 -5.31
CA GLN A 224 30.69 -7.82 -5.93
C GLN A 224 30.16 -7.02 -7.12
N LEU A 225 30.57 -5.75 -7.24
CA LEU A 225 30.12 -4.87 -8.31
C LEU A 225 31.05 -4.93 -9.53
N ASP A 226 31.22 -6.13 -10.12
CA ASP A 226 32.15 -6.38 -11.23
C ASP A 226 31.72 -5.74 -12.57
N GLU A 227 30.45 -5.35 -12.71
CA GLU A 227 29.80 -4.91 -13.94
C GLU A 227 29.50 -3.40 -13.99
N ILE A 228 30.10 -2.60 -13.09
CA ILE A 228 29.92 -1.13 -13.05
C ILE A 228 30.16 -0.49 -14.42
N GLU A 229 31.23 -0.87 -15.13
CA GLU A 229 31.57 -0.27 -16.43
C GLU A 229 30.47 -0.51 -17.48
N ASN A 230 29.93 -1.74 -17.55
CA ASN A 230 28.86 -2.09 -18.48
C ASN A 230 27.54 -1.40 -18.10
N CYS A 231 27.22 -1.37 -16.80
CA CYS A 231 26.09 -0.62 -16.27
C CYS A 231 26.14 0.87 -16.71
N MET A 232 27.27 1.54 -16.53
CA MET A 232 27.43 2.95 -16.91
C MET A 232 27.39 3.17 -18.43
N ALA A 233 27.85 2.21 -19.22
CA ALA A 233 27.73 2.26 -20.67
C ALA A 233 26.25 2.28 -21.12
N SER A 234 25.41 1.43 -20.52
CA SER A 234 23.96 1.44 -20.78
C SER A 234 23.29 2.73 -20.31
N VAL A 235 23.66 3.27 -19.14
CA VAL A 235 23.14 4.57 -18.69
C VAL A 235 23.50 5.68 -19.68
N ALA A 236 24.74 5.68 -20.18
CA ALA A 236 25.18 6.66 -21.16
C ALA A 236 24.42 6.56 -22.49
N GLU A 237 24.12 5.33 -22.93
CA GLU A 237 23.33 5.07 -24.13
C GLU A 237 21.86 5.49 -23.96
N VAL A 238 21.24 5.18 -22.81
CA VAL A 238 19.88 5.65 -22.46
C VAL A 238 19.83 7.18 -22.49
N LYS A 239 20.79 7.85 -21.85
CA LYS A 239 20.90 9.31 -21.87
C LYS A 239 21.00 9.85 -23.29
N ARG A 240 21.89 9.28 -24.12
CA ARG A 240 22.05 9.68 -25.53
C ARG A 240 20.74 9.55 -26.31
N MET A 241 20.04 8.42 -26.17
CA MET A 241 18.76 8.18 -26.83
C MET A 241 17.69 9.20 -26.40
N CYS A 242 17.60 9.50 -25.09
CA CYS A 242 16.67 10.50 -24.58
C CYS A 242 16.98 11.91 -25.11
N GLU A 243 18.25 12.32 -25.11
CA GLU A 243 18.68 13.63 -25.62
C GLU A 243 18.37 13.79 -27.12
N GLU A 244 18.58 12.73 -27.93
CA GLU A 244 18.28 12.74 -29.36
C GLU A 244 16.77 12.81 -29.65
N ALA A 245 15.96 12.15 -28.81
CA ALA A 245 14.51 12.15 -28.92
C ALA A 245 13.85 13.39 -28.29
N GLY A 246 14.59 14.18 -27.50
CA GLY A 246 14.04 15.31 -26.74
C GLY A 246 13.22 14.90 -25.53
N VAL A 247 13.50 13.72 -24.96
CA VAL A 247 12.87 13.17 -23.76
C VAL A 247 13.52 13.75 -22.51
N ASN A 248 12.70 14.12 -21.53
CA ASN A 248 13.15 14.50 -20.20
C ASN A 248 13.55 13.24 -19.41
N LEU A 249 14.83 13.10 -19.09
CA LEU A 249 15.37 11.97 -18.33
C LEU A 249 15.62 12.38 -16.87
N ILE A 250 14.98 11.70 -15.93
CA ILE A 250 15.22 11.80 -14.49
C ILE A 250 15.90 10.50 -14.06
N VAL A 251 17.07 10.60 -13.43
CA VAL A 251 17.83 9.43 -12.96
C VAL A 251 17.80 9.39 -11.44
N VAL A 252 17.44 8.23 -10.88
CA VAL A 252 17.34 8.02 -9.42
C VAL A 252 18.06 6.74 -9.00
N CYS A 253 18.71 6.76 -7.84
CA CYS A 253 19.16 5.57 -7.13
C CYS A 253 18.21 5.32 -5.96
N PRO A 254 17.49 4.18 -5.91
CA PRO A 254 16.45 3.97 -4.92
C PRO A 254 17.02 3.66 -3.52
N PRO A 255 16.19 3.79 -2.46
CA PRO A 255 16.53 3.41 -1.10
C PRO A 255 16.85 1.92 -0.97
N ALA A 256 17.80 1.61 -0.10
CA ALA A 256 18.11 0.25 0.33
C ALA A 256 18.08 0.14 1.86
N TYR A 257 17.80 -1.06 2.36
CA TYR A 257 17.85 -1.34 3.80
C TYR A 257 19.30 -1.32 4.30
N SER A 258 19.54 -0.76 5.49
CA SER A 258 20.88 -0.45 5.96
C SER A 258 21.78 -1.68 6.15
N GLU A 259 21.21 -2.82 6.55
CA GLU A 259 21.96 -4.07 6.70
C GLU A 259 22.41 -4.64 5.35
N TYR A 260 21.60 -4.49 4.30
CA TYR A 260 21.99 -4.87 2.94
C TYR A 260 23.23 -4.09 2.47
N LEU A 261 23.21 -2.76 2.65
CA LEU A 261 24.32 -1.89 2.28
C LEU A 261 25.60 -2.19 3.07
N SER A 262 25.47 -2.67 4.30
CA SER A 262 26.62 -3.00 5.15
C SER A 262 27.50 -4.14 4.60
N TYR A 263 26.98 -4.90 3.63
CA TYR A 263 27.69 -6.01 3.00
C TYR A 263 28.41 -5.65 1.70
N LEU A 264 28.16 -4.47 1.14
CA LEU A 264 28.84 -4.00 -0.07
C LEU A 264 30.23 -3.44 0.28
N ASP A 265 31.21 -3.64 -0.59
CA ASP A 265 32.52 -3.03 -0.42
C ASP A 265 32.43 -1.51 -0.61
N SER A 266 32.86 -0.75 0.41
CA SER A 266 32.80 0.73 0.38
C SER A 266 33.52 1.36 -0.83
N GLY A 267 34.60 0.73 -1.33
CA GLY A 267 35.32 1.21 -2.50
C GLY A 267 34.54 0.96 -3.79
N GLU A 268 33.83 -0.15 -3.89
CA GLU A 268 32.92 -0.46 -5.00
C GLU A 268 31.71 0.50 -5.00
N VAL A 269 31.13 0.78 -3.82
CA VAL A 269 30.05 1.78 -3.66
C VAL A 269 30.53 3.18 -4.10
N GLU A 270 31.72 3.60 -3.67
CA GLU A 270 32.31 4.87 -4.12
C GLU A 270 32.53 4.89 -5.63
N SER A 271 33.03 3.79 -6.20
CA SER A 271 33.23 3.66 -7.64
C SER A 271 31.91 3.75 -8.41
N PHE A 272 30.83 3.14 -7.93
CA PHE A 272 29.52 3.16 -8.57
C PHE A 272 28.98 4.59 -8.69
N PHE A 273 28.85 5.30 -7.56
CA PHE A 273 28.26 6.65 -7.56
C PHE A 273 29.13 7.68 -8.29
N THR A 274 30.46 7.59 -8.18
CA THR A 274 31.35 8.48 -8.92
C THR A 274 31.28 8.24 -10.42
N SER A 275 31.23 6.97 -10.86
CA SER A 275 31.11 6.63 -12.29
C SER A 275 29.74 7.05 -12.85
N LEU A 276 28.66 6.90 -12.07
CA LEU A 276 27.33 7.36 -12.49
C LEU A 276 27.29 8.88 -12.68
N ALA A 277 27.89 9.63 -11.76
CA ALA A 277 27.96 11.10 -11.83
C ALA A 277 28.79 11.62 -13.00
N GLU A 278 29.73 10.83 -13.52
CA GLU A 278 30.48 11.17 -14.75
C GLU A 278 29.59 11.07 -16.00
N VAL A 279 28.57 10.19 -15.97
CA VAL A 279 27.62 10.01 -17.07
C VAL A 279 26.47 11.02 -16.98
N THR A 280 25.87 11.17 -15.80
CA THR A 280 24.69 12.02 -15.59
C THR A 280 24.56 12.46 -14.14
N ASP A 281 23.97 13.64 -13.93
CA ASP A 281 23.50 14.05 -12.60
C ASP A 281 22.27 13.20 -12.24
N PHE A 282 22.09 12.90 -10.95
CA PHE A 282 21.05 12.00 -10.46
C PHE A 282 20.62 12.33 -9.04
N TRP A 283 19.46 11.82 -8.63
CA TRP A 283 19.04 11.81 -7.22
C TRP A 283 19.44 10.50 -6.56
N ASP A 284 20.08 10.57 -5.40
CA ASP A 284 20.38 9.40 -4.58
C ASP A 284 19.52 9.33 -3.33
N PHE A 285 18.85 8.19 -3.15
CA PHE A 285 18.07 7.85 -1.98
C PHE A 285 18.59 6.62 -1.24
N THR A 286 19.73 6.05 -1.68
CA THR A 286 20.21 4.74 -1.23
C THR A 286 20.36 4.65 0.29
N TYR A 287 20.83 5.70 0.97
CA TYR A 287 21.03 5.69 2.42
C TYR A 287 20.47 6.94 3.10
N SER A 288 19.66 6.74 4.15
CA SER A 288 19.19 7.79 5.08
C SER A 288 18.61 7.18 6.37
N SER A 289 18.01 8.01 7.22
CA SER A 289 17.11 7.59 8.30
C SER A 289 16.07 6.53 7.88
N VAL A 290 15.49 6.65 6.67
CA VAL A 290 14.54 5.69 6.11
C VAL A 290 15.13 4.28 6.06
N SER A 291 16.41 4.14 5.73
CA SER A 291 17.10 2.85 5.57
C SER A 291 17.20 2.02 6.85
N HIS A 292 16.95 2.62 8.02
CA HIS A 292 17.03 1.94 9.32
C HIS A 292 15.68 1.57 9.93
N GLU A 293 14.59 1.96 9.28
CA GLU A 293 13.25 1.63 9.72
C GLU A 293 12.70 0.52 8.79
N PRO A 294 12.73 -0.76 9.22
CA PRO A 294 12.38 -1.88 8.34
C PRO A 294 10.93 -1.81 7.84
N ARG A 295 10.01 -1.16 8.57
CA ARG A 295 8.62 -1.00 8.15
C ARG A 295 8.46 -0.15 6.89
N TYR A 296 9.46 0.62 6.48
CA TYR A 296 9.51 1.29 5.18
C TYR A 296 9.80 0.36 4.00
N PHE A 297 10.05 -0.92 4.26
CA PHE A 297 10.42 -1.91 3.26
C PHE A 297 9.44 -3.10 3.25
N TYR A 298 9.28 -3.70 2.07
CA TYR A 298 8.64 -5.01 1.89
C TYR A 298 9.65 -6.15 2.08
N ASP A 299 10.90 -5.90 1.70
CA ASP A 299 12.09 -6.73 1.88
C ASP A 299 13.35 -5.86 1.74
N GLU A 300 14.54 -6.45 1.85
CA GLU A 300 15.84 -5.75 1.85
C GLU A 300 16.11 -4.78 0.68
N THR A 301 15.50 -5.00 -0.47
CA THR A 301 15.77 -4.26 -1.72
C THR A 301 14.54 -3.54 -2.27
N HIS A 302 13.35 -3.81 -1.70
CA HIS A 302 12.09 -3.23 -2.14
C HIS A 302 11.48 -2.36 -1.04
N PHE A 303 11.59 -1.05 -1.22
CA PHE A 303 10.95 -0.04 -0.37
C PHE A 303 9.43 0.02 -0.63
N ARG A 304 8.66 0.54 0.34
CA ARG A 304 7.20 0.70 0.25
C ARG A 304 6.79 1.89 -0.61
N ASN A 305 5.57 1.84 -1.15
CA ASN A 305 5.02 2.92 -1.98
C ASN A 305 5.13 4.31 -1.33
N CYS A 306 4.95 4.39 0.00
CA CYS A 306 5.09 5.65 0.73
C CYS A 306 6.50 6.25 0.65
N VAL A 307 7.55 5.43 0.63
CA VAL A 307 8.93 5.91 0.44
C VAL A 307 9.15 6.40 -0.99
N GLY A 308 8.50 5.78 -1.97
CA GLY A 308 8.44 6.30 -3.34
C GLY A 308 7.79 7.66 -3.40
N THR A 309 6.67 7.86 -2.69
CA THR A 309 6.01 9.16 -2.53
C THR A 309 6.95 10.20 -1.94
N MET A 310 7.71 9.86 -0.88
CA MET A 310 8.70 10.77 -0.30
C MET A 310 9.81 11.13 -1.29
N ALA A 311 10.29 10.16 -2.06
CA ALA A 311 11.37 10.38 -3.02
C ALA A 311 10.92 11.33 -4.13
N LEU A 312 9.71 11.13 -4.66
CA LEU A 312 9.14 12.06 -5.64
C LEU A 312 8.91 13.45 -5.04
N ALA A 313 8.36 13.53 -3.83
CA ALA A 313 8.18 14.80 -3.12
C ALA A 313 9.51 15.56 -2.95
N ARG A 314 10.61 14.87 -2.62
CA ARG A 314 11.96 15.46 -2.56
C ARG A 314 12.43 15.97 -3.92
N ILE A 315 12.23 15.21 -5.00
CA ILE A 315 12.65 15.60 -6.36
C ILE A 315 11.93 16.88 -6.81
N PHE A 316 10.63 16.98 -6.53
CA PHE A 316 9.78 18.06 -7.03
C PHE A 316 9.53 19.19 -6.02
N GLY A 317 10.02 19.06 -4.79
CA GLY A 317 9.87 20.06 -3.74
C GLY A 317 8.45 20.17 -3.19
N ASP A 318 7.74 19.05 -3.08
CA ASP A 318 6.40 19.00 -2.47
C ASP A 318 6.50 18.96 -0.94
N GLU A 319 6.01 20.01 -0.29
CA GLU A 319 5.98 20.15 1.16
C GLU A 319 4.70 19.57 1.80
N SER A 320 3.76 19.04 1.00
CA SER A 320 2.56 18.37 1.50
C SER A 320 2.79 16.92 1.93
N VAL A 321 3.97 16.37 1.64
CA VAL A 321 4.39 15.02 2.00
C VAL A 321 5.53 15.12 3.02
N TYR A 322 5.47 14.29 4.06
CA TYR A 322 6.57 14.13 5.00
C TYR A 322 7.79 13.56 4.28
N VAL A 323 8.90 14.28 4.34
CA VAL A 323 10.20 13.82 3.85
C VAL A 323 11.24 14.07 4.93
N PRO A 324 11.92 13.02 5.47
CA PRO A 324 13.01 13.23 6.42
C PRO A 324 14.08 14.16 5.85
N GLU A 325 14.65 15.04 6.67
CA GLU A 325 15.61 16.06 6.19
C GLU A 325 16.79 15.44 5.42
N ASP A 326 17.29 14.31 5.92
CA ASP A 326 18.42 13.56 5.34
C ASP A 326 18.05 12.63 4.18
N PHE A 327 16.77 12.55 3.79
CA PHE A 327 16.33 11.66 2.72
C PHE A 327 16.40 12.32 1.33
N GLY A 328 17.35 11.86 0.51
CA GLY A 328 17.48 12.26 -0.88
C GLY A 328 18.47 13.40 -1.11
N VAL A 329 19.49 13.14 -1.93
CA VAL A 329 20.55 14.09 -2.30
C VAL A 329 20.66 14.18 -3.82
N TYR A 330 20.72 15.40 -4.36
CA TYR A 330 21.01 15.58 -5.78
C TYR A 330 22.54 15.57 -6.00
N VAL A 331 23.00 14.58 -6.75
CA VAL A 331 24.42 14.28 -6.95
C VAL A 331 24.84 14.71 -8.35
N THR A 332 25.99 15.38 -8.41
CA THR A 332 26.64 15.83 -9.65
C THR A 332 28.07 15.32 -9.69
N SER A 333 28.73 15.41 -10.85
CA SER A 333 30.16 15.11 -10.97
C SER A 333 31.06 15.86 -9.98
N GLU A 334 30.63 17.04 -9.49
CA GLU A 334 31.38 17.83 -8.49
C GLU A 334 31.19 17.33 -7.05
N THR A 335 30.02 16.76 -6.73
CA THR A 335 29.65 16.35 -5.36
C THR A 335 29.77 14.84 -5.12
N ALA A 336 29.86 14.03 -6.17
CA ALA A 336 29.79 12.57 -6.09
C ALA A 336 30.84 11.93 -5.17
N ALA A 337 32.08 12.41 -5.19
CA ALA A 337 33.15 11.85 -4.36
C ALA A 337 32.98 12.14 -2.85
N GLU A 338 32.32 13.24 -2.50
CA GLU A 338 31.97 13.54 -1.10
C GLU A 338 30.71 12.77 -0.67
N HIS A 339 29.72 12.71 -1.56
CA HIS A 339 28.49 11.96 -1.36
C HIS A 339 28.74 10.46 -1.13
N ALA A 340 29.52 9.83 -2.01
CA ALA A 340 29.90 8.42 -1.89
C ALA A 340 30.54 8.07 -0.54
N LYS A 341 31.42 8.95 -0.03
CA LYS A 341 32.05 8.76 1.28
C LYS A 341 31.05 8.87 2.42
N THR A 342 30.06 9.75 2.28
CA THR A 342 28.96 9.86 3.24
C THR A 342 28.16 8.56 3.28
N VAL A 343 27.72 8.04 2.13
CA VAL A 343 26.99 6.77 2.04
C VAL A 343 27.80 5.61 2.64
N SER A 344 29.10 5.54 2.36
CA SER A 344 30.00 4.49 2.90
C SER A 344 30.37 4.65 4.38
N ALA A 345 30.24 5.85 4.96
CA ALA A 345 30.67 6.15 6.33
C ALA A 345 29.52 6.25 7.35
N LEU A 346 28.27 6.37 6.90
CA LEU A 346 27.15 6.55 7.80
C LEU A 346 26.83 5.26 8.58
N ALA A 347 26.90 5.39 9.90
CA ALA A 347 26.30 4.50 10.89
C ALA A 347 25.26 5.29 11.70
N ALA A 348 24.44 6.10 11.02
CA ALA A 348 23.48 6.97 11.68
C ALA A 348 22.13 6.26 11.75
N VAL A 349 21.81 5.72 12.93
CA VAL A 349 20.43 5.34 13.27
C VAL A 349 19.72 6.64 13.63
N ALA A 350 18.66 6.99 12.90
CA ALA A 350 17.81 8.10 13.28
C ALA A 350 17.23 7.87 14.69
N ASP A 351 17.02 8.94 15.44
CA ASP A 351 16.35 8.84 16.72
C ASP A 351 14.91 8.39 16.47
N VAL A 352 14.53 7.19 16.93
CA VAL A 352 13.20 6.61 16.69
C VAL A 352 12.09 7.56 17.17
N GLU A 353 12.35 8.31 18.25
CA GLU A 353 11.43 9.32 18.80
C GLU A 353 11.17 10.51 17.87
N SER A 354 12.00 10.72 16.84
CA SER A 354 11.83 11.84 15.89
C SER A 354 10.79 11.57 14.80
N TYR A 355 10.44 10.30 14.57
CA TYR A 355 9.54 9.86 13.52
C TYR A 355 8.47 8.86 13.98
N THR A 356 8.42 8.53 15.27
CA THR A 356 7.38 7.69 15.88
C THR A 356 6.74 8.36 17.09
N ALA A 357 5.47 8.04 17.34
CA ALA A 357 4.77 8.47 18.55
C ALA A 357 3.86 7.36 19.08
N GLU A 358 3.83 7.18 20.39
CA GLU A 358 2.92 6.27 21.08
C GLU A 358 1.59 6.98 21.38
N VAL A 359 0.49 6.42 20.90
CA VAL A 359 -0.85 7.02 20.96
C VAL A 359 -1.86 6.02 21.54
N PRO A 360 -2.15 6.10 22.84
CA PRO A 360 -3.28 5.38 23.42
C PRO A 360 -4.60 5.93 22.87
N ILE A 361 -5.55 5.03 22.61
CA ILE A 361 -6.91 5.39 22.20
C ILE A 361 -7.88 4.83 23.23
N LEU A 362 -8.70 5.69 23.84
CA LEU A 362 -9.72 5.32 24.78
C LEU A 362 -11.04 5.08 24.05
N MET A 363 -11.75 4.02 24.42
CA MET A 363 -13.07 3.69 23.91
C MET A 363 -14.10 3.75 25.04
N TYR A 364 -15.12 4.57 24.82
CA TYR A 364 -16.33 4.70 25.62
C TYR A 364 -17.55 4.35 24.77
N HIS A 365 -18.68 4.10 25.43
CA HIS A 365 -19.96 3.96 24.74
C HIS A 365 -20.99 4.93 25.34
N GLU A 366 -21.61 4.56 26.47
CA GLU A 366 -22.64 5.37 27.11
C GLU A 366 -22.11 6.14 28.33
N VAL A 367 -22.57 7.38 28.51
CA VAL A 367 -22.43 8.11 29.78
C VAL A 367 -23.78 8.19 30.46
N THR A 368 -23.87 7.84 31.74
CA THR A 368 -25.14 7.74 32.47
C THR A 368 -25.12 8.49 33.81
N GLU A 369 -26.27 9.02 34.22
CA GLU A 369 -26.47 9.53 35.58
C GLU A 369 -26.82 8.40 36.57
N GLY A 370 -27.19 7.22 36.06
CA GLY A 370 -27.67 6.07 36.82
C GLY A 370 -26.58 5.05 37.19
N GLU A 371 -27.02 3.83 37.47
CA GLU A 371 -26.11 2.69 37.62
C GLU A 371 -25.47 2.37 36.27
N ALA A 372 -24.14 2.29 36.27
CA ALA A 372 -23.36 1.92 35.11
C ALA A 372 -23.43 0.40 34.87
N GLY A 373 -23.77 0.00 33.65
CA GLY A 373 -23.62 -1.34 33.10
C GLY A 373 -22.24 -1.58 32.45
N GLU A 374 -22.14 -2.64 31.65
CA GLU A 374 -20.88 -3.12 31.04
C GLU A 374 -20.24 -2.14 30.06
N TYR A 375 -21.06 -1.41 29.28
CA TYR A 375 -20.64 -0.43 28.27
C TYR A 375 -21.12 0.97 28.64
N SER A 376 -21.06 1.32 29.91
CA SER A 376 -21.44 2.67 30.34
C SER A 376 -20.63 3.11 31.53
N ILE A 377 -20.41 4.42 31.63
CA ILE A 377 -19.71 5.05 32.75
C ILE A 377 -20.61 6.10 33.42
N ASN A 378 -20.51 6.24 34.74
CA ASN A 378 -21.22 7.33 35.42
C ASN A 378 -20.58 8.68 35.07
N VAL A 379 -21.40 9.72 34.89
CA VAL A 379 -20.94 11.10 34.59
C VAL A 379 -19.79 11.55 35.50
N ALA A 380 -19.86 11.26 36.81
CA ALA A 380 -18.84 11.66 37.77
C ALA A 380 -17.51 10.91 37.57
N ASP A 381 -17.57 9.63 37.20
CA ASP A 381 -16.39 8.80 36.97
C ASP A 381 -15.73 9.17 35.62
N PHE A 382 -16.54 9.46 34.60
CA PHE A 382 -16.05 9.99 33.32
C PHE A 382 -15.31 11.32 33.51
N GLU A 383 -15.91 12.27 34.24
CA GLU A 383 -15.24 13.52 34.57
C GLU A 383 -13.95 13.31 35.36
N ALA A 384 -13.94 12.36 36.30
CA ALA A 384 -12.74 12.03 37.08
C ALA A 384 -11.63 11.42 36.21
N GLN A 385 -11.97 10.61 35.21
CA GLN A 385 -11.01 10.10 34.24
C GLN A 385 -10.40 11.22 33.40
N LEU A 386 -11.21 12.14 32.84
CA LEU A 386 -10.69 13.28 32.07
C LEU A 386 -9.80 14.20 32.91
N GLN A 387 -10.19 14.49 34.16
CA GLN A 387 -9.34 15.25 35.07
C GLN A 387 -8.01 14.54 35.32
N ALA A 388 -8.01 13.22 35.49
CA ALA A 388 -6.79 12.45 35.72
C ALA A 388 -5.85 12.44 34.50
N LEU A 389 -6.39 12.40 33.27
CA LEU A 389 -5.60 12.56 32.05
C LEU A 389 -4.91 13.92 32.01
N ALA A 390 -5.67 14.99 32.26
CA ALA A 390 -5.14 16.35 32.30
C ALA A 390 -4.05 16.51 33.37
N ASP A 391 -4.29 15.98 34.59
CA ASP A 391 -3.34 16.04 35.71
C ASP A 391 -2.06 15.23 35.42
N ALA A 392 -2.17 14.15 34.62
CA ALA A 392 -1.03 13.32 34.18
C ALA A 392 -0.28 13.90 32.97
N GLY A 393 -0.79 15.01 32.39
CA GLY A 393 -0.17 15.74 31.28
C GLY A 393 -0.48 15.17 29.90
N TYR A 394 -1.55 14.37 29.75
CA TYR A 394 -2.01 13.93 28.44
C TYR A 394 -2.71 15.08 27.69
N THR A 395 -2.50 15.12 26.38
CA THR A 395 -3.15 16.08 25.48
C THR A 395 -3.98 15.34 24.46
N THR A 396 -5.27 15.64 24.38
CA THR A 396 -6.16 15.00 23.41
C THR A 396 -5.89 15.49 22.00
N VAL A 397 -5.80 14.57 21.04
CA VAL A 397 -5.63 14.86 19.61
C VAL A 397 -6.75 14.23 18.78
N SER A 398 -7.06 14.82 17.62
CA SER A 398 -7.99 14.25 16.64
C SER A 398 -7.28 13.23 15.74
N PHE A 399 -8.07 12.42 15.02
CA PHE A 399 -7.52 11.54 13.98
C PHE A 399 -6.93 12.31 12.80
N ASP A 400 -7.43 13.52 12.50
CA ASP A 400 -6.81 14.41 11.51
C ASP A 400 -5.39 14.83 11.94
N GLU A 401 -5.18 15.15 13.22
CA GLU A 401 -3.83 15.46 13.73
C GLU A 401 -2.90 14.24 13.67
N LEU A 402 -3.41 13.03 13.90
CA LEU A 402 -2.64 11.80 13.69
C LEU A 402 -2.32 11.58 12.22
N TYR A 403 -3.28 11.82 11.34
CA TYR A 403 -3.10 11.71 9.89
C TYR A 403 -2.07 12.74 9.39
N ASP A 404 -2.13 13.98 9.85
CA ASP A 404 -1.17 15.04 9.51
C ASP A 404 0.23 14.72 10.04
N TYR A 405 0.34 14.15 11.25
CA TYR A 405 1.61 13.64 11.77
C TYR A 405 2.22 12.61 10.83
N VAL A 406 1.41 11.63 10.40
CA VAL A 406 1.88 10.58 9.49
C VAL A 406 2.17 11.12 8.10
N THR A 407 1.33 11.95 7.51
CA THR A 407 1.42 12.28 6.09
C THR A 407 2.26 13.51 5.78
N THR A 408 2.25 14.51 6.66
CA THR A 408 2.97 15.79 6.47
C THR A 408 4.17 15.95 7.41
N GLY A 409 4.21 15.14 8.49
CA GLY A 409 5.24 15.23 9.51
C GLY A 409 4.98 16.30 10.57
N ALA A 410 3.74 16.80 10.65
CA ALA A 410 3.29 17.69 11.72
C ALA A 410 3.62 17.08 13.09
N GLU A 411 3.98 17.90 14.08
CA GLU A 411 4.33 17.38 15.40
C GLU A 411 3.08 17.15 16.27
N LEU A 412 3.09 16.04 17.03
CA LEU A 412 2.10 15.79 18.07
C LEU A 412 2.53 16.44 19.39
N PRO A 413 1.58 16.80 20.28
CA PRO A 413 1.91 17.24 21.63
C PRO A 413 2.59 16.12 22.43
N GLU A 414 3.28 16.48 23.51
CA GLU A 414 3.74 15.48 24.48
C GLU A 414 2.55 14.69 25.04
N LYS A 415 2.70 13.36 25.14
CA LYS A 415 1.66 12.42 25.60
C LYS A 415 0.33 12.61 24.85
N PRO A 416 0.32 12.40 23.52
CA PRO A 416 -0.93 12.44 22.76
C PRO A 416 -1.86 11.31 23.21
N ILE A 417 -3.16 11.56 23.24
CA ILE A 417 -4.18 10.55 23.50
C ILE A 417 -5.42 10.82 22.64
N VAL A 418 -6.11 9.79 22.21
CA VAL A 418 -7.39 9.93 21.50
C VAL A 418 -8.51 9.44 22.40
N ILE A 419 -9.61 10.19 22.44
CA ILE A 419 -10.85 9.78 23.12
C ILE A 419 -11.88 9.44 22.04
N THR A 420 -12.49 8.25 22.14
CA THR A 420 -13.51 7.80 21.21
C THR A 420 -14.78 7.36 21.92
N PHE A 421 -15.93 7.60 21.29
CA PHE A 421 -17.23 7.04 21.67
C PHE A 421 -17.78 6.22 20.51
N ASP A 422 -18.22 5.00 20.76
CA ASP A 422 -18.91 4.19 19.76
C ASP A 422 -20.44 4.41 19.80
N ASP A 423 -21.12 3.94 18.75
CA ASP A 423 -22.56 3.91 18.50
C ASP A 423 -23.27 5.23 18.21
N GLY A 424 -22.87 6.36 18.83
CA GLY A 424 -23.47 7.67 18.59
C GLY A 424 -24.70 7.96 19.47
N TYR A 425 -24.63 7.58 20.75
CA TYR A 425 -25.71 7.78 21.71
C TYR A 425 -25.96 9.25 22.03
N MET A 426 -27.23 9.61 22.24
CA MET A 426 -27.65 10.95 22.64
C MET A 426 -26.99 11.42 23.93
N ASN A 427 -26.65 10.49 24.83
CA ASN A 427 -25.94 10.83 26.06
C ASN A 427 -24.47 11.25 25.85
N ASN A 428 -23.85 10.93 24.70
CA ASN A 428 -22.57 11.51 24.31
C ASN A 428 -22.72 13.03 24.12
N TYR A 429 -23.81 13.46 23.49
CA TYR A 429 -24.13 14.88 23.35
C TYR A 429 -24.59 15.54 24.67
N THR A 430 -25.55 14.94 25.39
CA THR A 430 -26.15 15.64 26.54
C THR A 430 -25.29 15.60 27.80
N LEU A 431 -24.40 14.61 27.96
CA LEU A 431 -23.62 14.39 29.18
C LEU A 431 -22.10 14.46 28.96
N ALA A 432 -21.57 13.80 27.92
CA ALA A 432 -20.12 13.76 27.70
C ALA A 432 -19.58 15.07 27.11
N PHE A 433 -20.24 15.61 26.07
CA PHE A 433 -19.80 16.81 25.35
C PHE A 433 -19.63 18.06 26.26
N PRO A 434 -20.55 18.40 27.18
CA PRO A 434 -20.34 19.52 28.10
C PRO A 434 -19.11 19.37 29.02
N ILE A 435 -18.74 18.13 29.35
CA ILE A 435 -17.54 17.85 30.15
C ILE A 435 -16.30 18.00 29.25
N LEU A 436 -16.31 17.46 28.04
CA LEU A 436 -15.21 17.65 27.08
C LEU A 436 -14.97 19.15 26.81
N GLU A 437 -16.02 19.95 26.62
CA GLU A 437 -15.93 21.41 26.50
C GLU A 437 -15.31 22.06 27.75
N LYS A 438 -15.70 21.63 28.94
CA LYS A 438 -15.16 22.14 30.20
C LYS A 438 -13.64 21.94 30.30
N TYR A 439 -13.11 20.82 29.80
CA TYR A 439 -11.68 20.52 29.82
C TYR A 439 -10.95 20.94 28.53
N GLY A 440 -11.66 21.39 27.50
CA GLY A 440 -11.09 21.68 26.18
C GLY A 440 -10.51 20.44 25.51
N MET A 441 -11.10 19.27 25.76
CA MET A 441 -10.63 17.98 25.27
C MET A 441 -11.34 17.59 23.98
N LYS A 442 -10.56 17.06 23.03
CA LYS A 442 -11.06 16.55 21.75
C LYS A 442 -11.53 15.11 21.88
N ALA A 443 -12.54 14.74 21.09
CA ALA A 443 -13.00 13.36 20.97
C ALA A 443 -13.57 13.06 19.58
N THR A 444 -13.61 11.79 19.22
CA THR A 444 -14.28 11.29 18.01
C THR A 444 -15.48 10.44 18.41
N ILE A 445 -16.63 10.65 17.79
CA ILE A 445 -17.81 9.82 17.98
C ILE A 445 -18.10 9.04 16.71
N PHE A 446 -18.13 7.72 16.79
CA PHE A 446 -18.45 6.82 15.68
C PHE A 446 -19.96 6.51 15.69
N ALA A 447 -20.70 7.12 14.78
CA ALA A 447 -22.16 6.99 14.70
C ALA A 447 -22.58 5.83 13.78
N ILE A 448 -23.56 5.04 14.22
CA ILE A 448 -24.22 4.03 13.38
C ILE A 448 -25.27 4.72 12.48
N GLY A 449 -25.12 4.62 11.16
CA GLY A 449 -25.93 5.39 10.22
C GLY A 449 -27.44 5.12 10.30
N VAL A 450 -27.86 3.85 10.40
CA VAL A 450 -29.29 3.49 10.53
C VAL A 450 -29.92 3.91 11.86
N SER A 451 -29.11 4.10 12.90
CA SER A 451 -29.55 4.53 14.23
C SER A 451 -29.49 6.05 14.41
N PHE A 452 -28.81 6.78 13.53
CA PHE A 452 -28.63 8.22 13.62
C PHE A 452 -29.96 8.99 13.75
N GLY A 453 -30.10 9.73 14.85
CA GLY A 453 -31.31 10.46 15.23
C GLY A 453 -32.52 9.58 15.54
N LYS A 454 -32.33 8.33 15.96
CA LYS A 454 -33.39 7.36 16.30
C LYS A 454 -33.39 6.98 17.77
N ASP A 455 -34.58 6.62 18.24
CA ASP A 455 -34.86 6.02 19.54
C ASP A 455 -35.54 4.65 19.41
N THR A 456 -35.73 4.18 18.17
CA THR A 456 -36.31 2.87 17.85
C THR A 456 -35.53 2.17 16.75
N TYR A 457 -35.38 0.85 16.87
CA TYR A 457 -34.58 0.04 15.96
C TYR A 457 -35.23 -0.13 14.59
N LYS A 458 -34.59 0.35 13.51
CA LYS A 458 -34.93 0.08 12.09
C LYS A 458 -36.43 0.09 11.74
N GLY A 459 -37.21 0.98 12.33
CA GLY A 459 -38.67 1.06 12.09
C GLY A 459 -39.49 -0.11 12.65
N THR A 460 -38.89 -1.02 13.43
CA THR A 460 -39.58 -2.10 14.16
C THR A 460 -40.46 -1.57 15.29
N GLY A 461 -40.17 -0.36 15.78
CA GLY A 461 -40.81 0.24 16.95
C GLY A 461 -40.30 -0.30 18.30
N ILE A 462 -39.28 -1.17 18.28
CA ILE A 462 -38.56 -1.60 19.49
C ILE A 462 -37.70 -0.43 19.95
N GLU A 463 -37.88 0.01 21.20
CA GLU A 463 -37.08 1.09 21.79
C GLU A 463 -35.62 0.66 21.94
N ILE A 464 -34.72 1.58 21.61
CA ILE A 464 -33.27 1.48 21.81
C ILE A 464 -32.77 2.70 22.58
N THR A 465 -31.53 2.65 23.07
CA THR A 465 -30.89 3.85 23.61
C THR A 465 -30.96 4.97 22.55
N PRO A 466 -31.48 6.17 22.88
CA PRO A 466 -31.60 7.24 21.89
C PRO A 466 -30.25 7.64 21.33
N HIS A 467 -30.18 7.89 20.03
CA HIS A 467 -29.00 8.38 19.31
C HIS A 467 -29.19 9.84 18.92
N PHE A 468 -28.09 10.61 18.90
CA PHE A 468 -28.16 12.00 18.45
C PHE A 468 -28.36 12.10 16.94
N GLY A 469 -28.92 13.22 16.46
CA GLY A 469 -29.18 13.47 15.05
C GLY A 469 -28.32 14.61 14.50
N ALA A 470 -28.73 15.12 13.34
CA ALA A 470 -27.96 16.12 12.60
C ALA A 470 -27.75 17.44 13.35
N ASP A 471 -28.77 17.92 14.07
CA ASP A 471 -28.68 19.19 14.80
C ASP A 471 -27.63 19.10 15.93
N GLU A 472 -27.64 18.01 16.70
CA GLU A 472 -26.66 17.78 17.77
C GLU A 472 -25.25 17.51 17.21
N ALA A 473 -25.14 16.71 16.14
CA ALA A 473 -23.87 16.43 15.48
C ALA A 473 -23.21 17.73 14.98
N LEU A 474 -24.00 18.59 14.33
CA LEU A 474 -23.53 19.88 13.82
C LEU A 474 -23.05 20.80 14.95
N GLU A 475 -23.77 20.86 16.08
CA GLU A 475 -23.36 21.65 17.24
C GLU A 475 -22.02 21.16 17.83
N MET A 476 -21.88 19.84 18.01
CA MET A 476 -20.65 19.23 18.50
C MET A 476 -19.46 19.51 17.57
N VAL A 477 -19.62 19.35 16.27
CA VAL A 477 -18.57 19.60 15.28
C VAL A 477 -18.19 21.09 15.23
N GLN A 478 -19.17 22.00 15.28
CA GLN A 478 -18.91 23.45 15.27
C GLN A 478 -18.13 23.96 16.50
N SER A 479 -18.05 23.17 17.58
CA SER A 479 -17.19 23.48 18.73
C SER A 479 -15.69 23.40 18.40
N GLY A 480 -15.32 22.62 17.38
CA GLY A 480 -13.94 22.27 17.05
C GLY A 480 -13.31 21.23 17.99
N LEU A 481 -14.09 20.62 18.89
CA LEU A 481 -13.64 19.58 19.81
C LEU A 481 -14.05 18.17 19.37
N ILE A 482 -15.18 18.03 18.69
CA ILE A 482 -15.76 16.73 18.37
C ILE A 482 -15.70 16.49 16.87
N SER A 483 -15.23 15.32 16.47
CA SER A 483 -15.42 14.80 15.11
C SER A 483 -16.49 13.70 15.14
N VAL A 484 -17.40 13.68 14.17
CA VAL A 484 -18.39 12.59 14.02
C VAL A 484 -18.03 11.78 12.79
N GLN A 485 -17.75 10.50 13.01
CA GLN A 485 -17.18 9.56 12.05
C GLN A 485 -18.04 8.30 11.96
N THR A 486 -17.71 7.35 11.08
CA THR A 486 -18.62 6.23 10.79
C THR A 486 -18.39 5.02 11.68
N HIS A 487 -19.49 4.43 12.17
CA HIS A 487 -19.54 3.07 12.72
C HIS A 487 -20.31 2.13 11.79
N THR A 488 -20.14 2.32 10.47
CA THR A 488 -20.94 1.70 9.38
C THR A 488 -22.35 2.27 9.27
N TRP A 489 -23.00 2.04 8.13
CA TRP A 489 -24.41 2.38 7.94
C TRP A 489 -25.30 1.36 8.65
N ASP A 490 -25.26 0.09 8.26
CA ASP A 490 -26.10 -1.01 8.75
C ASP A 490 -25.33 -2.32 9.02
N MET A 491 -24.00 -2.30 9.01
CA MET A 491 -23.17 -3.45 9.36
C MET A 491 -22.97 -3.61 10.88
N HIS A 492 -23.75 -2.91 11.71
CA HIS A 492 -23.86 -3.11 13.15
C HIS A 492 -25.15 -3.89 13.51
N GLN A 493 -25.30 -5.10 12.96
CA GLN A 493 -26.51 -5.91 13.10
C GLN A 493 -26.60 -6.60 14.47
N VAL A 494 -27.83 -6.79 14.96
CA VAL A 494 -28.13 -7.30 16.30
C VAL A 494 -28.98 -8.57 16.25
N GLU A 495 -28.49 -9.63 16.90
CA GLU A 495 -29.20 -10.91 16.97
C GLU A 495 -30.57 -10.74 17.63
N GLY A 496 -31.61 -11.30 16.99
CA GLY A 496 -33.00 -11.20 17.46
C GLY A 496 -33.71 -9.90 17.14
N LEU A 497 -33.00 -8.88 16.63
CA LEU A 497 -33.60 -7.66 16.06
C LEU A 497 -33.51 -7.64 14.53
N ASP A 498 -32.45 -8.21 13.96
CA ASP A 498 -32.26 -8.43 12.53
C ASP A 498 -32.66 -9.85 12.08
N GLU A 499 -32.86 -10.01 10.78
CA GLU A 499 -33.17 -11.32 10.17
C GLU A 499 -31.93 -12.21 10.07
N ASP A 500 -32.05 -13.47 10.49
CA ASP A 500 -30.95 -14.44 10.40
C ASP A 500 -30.67 -14.91 8.95
N PRO A 501 -29.40 -15.14 8.58
CA PRO A 501 -28.20 -14.89 9.39
C PRO A 501 -27.85 -13.40 9.43
N ILE A 502 -27.48 -12.90 10.61
CA ILE A 502 -26.95 -11.54 10.75
C ILE A 502 -25.50 -11.46 10.26
N ARG A 503 -25.11 -10.31 9.71
CA ARG A 503 -23.72 -9.97 9.45
C ARG A 503 -23.02 -9.62 10.78
N ARG A 504 -21.84 -10.19 10.99
CA ARG A 504 -21.03 -9.92 12.20
C ARG A 504 -20.06 -8.77 11.93
N GLY A 505 -20.49 -7.55 12.22
CA GLY A 505 -19.72 -6.36 11.87
C GLY A 505 -19.56 -6.23 10.36
N VAL A 506 -18.37 -5.85 9.90
CA VAL A 506 -18.07 -5.75 8.47
C VAL A 506 -17.65 -7.07 7.83
N LEU A 507 -17.69 -8.21 8.53
CA LEU A 507 -17.24 -9.48 7.97
C LEU A 507 -18.16 -10.00 6.86
N GLN A 508 -17.58 -10.68 5.87
CA GLN A 508 -18.30 -11.43 4.86
C GLN A 508 -19.14 -12.55 5.51
N MET A 509 -20.37 -12.74 5.03
CA MET A 509 -21.27 -13.76 5.55
C MET A 509 -20.97 -15.14 4.98
N ASP A 510 -21.35 -16.18 5.73
CA ASP A 510 -21.25 -17.56 5.25
C ASP A 510 -22.12 -17.76 3.99
N GLY A 511 -21.47 -18.06 2.86
CA GLY A 511 -22.12 -18.29 1.57
C GLY A 511 -22.38 -17.05 0.72
N GLU A 512 -22.02 -15.86 1.21
CA GLU A 512 -21.97 -14.63 0.43
C GLU A 512 -20.76 -14.68 -0.52
N SER A 513 -20.98 -14.44 -1.82
CA SER A 513 -19.87 -14.34 -2.77
C SER A 513 -19.04 -13.08 -2.52
N GLU A 514 -17.78 -13.08 -2.97
CA GLU A 514 -16.92 -11.90 -2.81
C GLU A 514 -17.50 -10.65 -3.51
N GLU A 515 -18.09 -10.82 -4.69
CA GLU A 515 -18.75 -9.73 -5.44
C GLU A 515 -19.93 -9.13 -4.65
N GLU A 516 -20.79 -9.98 -4.06
CA GLU A 516 -21.91 -9.54 -3.22
C GLU A 516 -21.41 -8.81 -1.96
N TYR A 517 -20.33 -9.30 -1.35
CA TYR A 517 -19.73 -8.69 -0.17
C TYR A 517 -19.12 -7.32 -0.48
N ILE A 518 -18.36 -7.20 -1.57
CA ILE A 518 -17.77 -5.93 -2.02
C ILE A 518 -18.86 -4.90 -2.27
N GLU A 519 -19.93 -5.27 -2.98
CA GLU A 519 -21.05 -4.37 -3.24
C GLU A 519 -21.75 -3.95 -1.94
N ALA A 520 -21.98 -4.89 -1.01
CA ALA A 520 -22.57 -4.57 0.29
C ALA A 520 -21.71 -3.59 1.09
N MET A 521 -20.39 -3.80 1.15
CA MET A 521 -19.45 -2.89 1.82
C MET A 521 -19.43 -1.50 1.18
N ARG A 522 -19.34 -1.42 -0.15
CA ARG A 522 -19.34 -0.13 -0.86
C ARG A 522 -20.62 0.65 -0.63
N GLN A 523 -21.78 -0.01 -0.70
CA GLN A 523 -23.07 0.62 -0.43
C GLN A 523 -23.18 1.11 1.01
N ASP A 524 -22.73 0.31 1.97
CA ASP A 524 -22.77 0.66 3.39
C ASP A 524 -21.89 1.88 3.71
N LEU A 525 -20.63 1.85 3.28
CA LEU A 525 -19.69 2.95 3.47
C LEU A 525 -20.20 4.24 2.81
N SER A 526 -20.65 4.15 1.56
CA SER A 526 -21.17 5.30 0.82
C SER A 526 -22.41 5.91 1.48
N ALA A 527 -23.33 5.09 1.98
CA ALA A 527 -24.53 5.57 2.66
C ALA A 527 -24.20 6.27 4.00
N ALA A 528 -23.25 5.72 4.76
CA ALA A 528 -22.78 6.33 6.00
C ALA A 528 -22.08 7.68 5.74
N GLN A 529 -21.17 7.72 4.77
CA GLN A 529 -20.48 8.96 4.37
C GLN A 529 -21.49 10.02 3.91
N GLU A 530 -22.40 9.69 2.98
CA GLU A 530 -23.41 10.65 2.48
C GLU A 530 -24.25 11.25 3.62
N GLN A 531 -24.73 10.41 4.55
CA GLN A 531 -25.56 10.88 5.65
C GLN A 531 -24.79 11.78 6.62
N LEU A 532 -23.62 11.33 7.06
CA LEU A 532 -22.85 12.01 8.11
C LEU A 532 -22.20 13.29 7.57
N GLU A 533 -21.62 13.27 6.37
CA GLU A 533 -21.05 14.47 5.74
C GLU A 533 -22.13 15.54 5.49
N ALA A 534 -23.35 15.13 5.11
CA ALA A 534 -24.47 16.06 4.96
C ALA A 534 -24.92 16.67 6.30
N ALA A 535 -24.74 15.95 7.41
CA ALA A 535 -25.10 16.41 8.75
C ALA A 535 -24.03 17.34 9.37
N THR A 536 -22.75 17.02 9.18
CA THR A 536 -21.62 17.70 9.83
C THR A 536 -21.01 18.80 8.95
N GLY A 537 -21.03 18.63 7.62
CA GLY A 537 -20.28 19.45 6.68
C GLY A 537 -18.77 19.13 6.65
N GLU A 538 -18.35 18.03 7.27
CA GLU A 538 -16.96 17.53 7.32
C GLU A 538 -16.86 16.15 6.67
N PRO A 539 -15.72 15.82 6.04
CA PRO A 539 -15.53 14.52 5.40
C PRO A 539 -15.49 13.38 6.44
N VAL A 540 -15.98 12.20 6.03
CA VAL A 540 -15.93 10.99 6.86
C VAL A 540 -14.82 10.08 6.38
N THR A 541 -13.73 10.08 7.13
CA THR A 541 -12.44 9.45 6.79
C THR A 541 -11.94 8.50 7.87
N VAL A 542 -12.67 8.32 8.96
CA VAL A 542 -12.30 7.40 10.05
C VAL A 542 -13.42 6.40 10.27
N LEU A 543 -13.06 5.12 10.43
CA LEU A 543 -14.02 4.05 10.71
C LEU A 543 -13.64 3.28 11.98
N SER A 544 -14.62 3.11 12.87
CA SER A 544 -14.56 2.12 13.94
C SER A 544 -15.22 0.85 13.46
N TYR A 545 -14.51 -0.29 13.49
CA TYR A 545 -15.08 -1.57 13.08
C TYR A 545 -16.09 -2.05 14.13
N PRO A 546 -17.37 -2.30 13.78
CA PRO A 546 -18.34 -2.88 14.70
C PRO A 546 -17.82 -4.18 15.32
N ASN A 547 -17.87 -4.26 16.66
CA ASN A 547 -17.29 -5.35 17.46
C ASN A 547 -15.77 -5.54 17.31
N GLY A 548 -15.06 -4.61 16.66
CA GLY A 548 -13.64 -4.71 16.31
C GLY A 548 -13.31 -5.75 15.23
N LEU A 549 -14.32 -6.29 14.54
CA LEU A 549 -14.15 -7.38 13.59
C LEU A 549 -13.94 -6.86 12.16
N TYR A 550 -12.86 -7.28 11.52
CA TYR A 550 -12.53 -6.91 10.14
C TYR A 550 -11.69 -8.00 9.46
N SER A 551 -11.56 -7.90 8.13
CA SER A 551 -10.69 -8.71 7.28
C SER A 551 -9.82 -7.82 6.39
N ASP A 552 -8.81 -8.40 5.74
CA ASP A 552 -7.97 -7.69 4.76
C ASP A 552 -8.83 -7.07 3.64
N LEU A 553 -9.82 -7.82 3.14
CA LEU A 553 -10.71 -7.31 2.11
C LEU A 553 -11.53 -6.11 2.61
N SER A 554 -12.05 -6.17 3.85
CA SER A 554 -12.77 -5.02 4.42
C SER A 554 -11.88 -3.78 4.58
N GLN A 555 -10.61 -3.95 4.95
CA GLN A 555 -9.64 -2.86 5.08
C GLN A 555 -9.27 -2.27 3.71
N ALA A 556 -9.11 -3.11 2.69
CA ALA A 556 -8.89 -2.66 1.32
C ALA A 556 -10.07 -1.83 0.79
N LEU A 557 -11.30 -2.26 1.06
CA LEU A 557 -12.50 -1.53 0.65
C LEU A 557 -12.68 -0.23 1.45
N CYS A 558 -12.30 -0.19 2.73
CA CYS A 558 -12.26 1.06 3.50
C CYS A 558 -11.29 2.06 2.86
N ARG A 559 -10.07 1.62 2.52
CA ARG A 559 -9.08 2.46 1.84
C ARG A 559 -9.58 2.94 0.47
N GLU A 560 -10.21 2.06 -0.32
CA GLU A 560 -10.81 2.41 -1.62
C GLU A 560 -11.89 3.49 -1.47
N ALA A 561 -12.68 3.45 -0.39
CA ALA A 561 -13.73 4.42 -0.08
C ALA A 561 -13.20 5.75 0.53
N GLY A 562 -11.88 5.93 0.66
CA GLY A 562 -11.30 7.13 1.25
C GLY A 562 -11.29 7.16 2.78
N ILE A 563 -11.47 6.01 3.45
CA ILE A 563 -11.23 5.90 4.89
C ILE A 563 -9.72 5.82 5.13
N LEU A 564 -9.20 6.85 5.79
CA LEU A 564 -7.79 7.10 6.05
C LEU A 564 -7.30 6.45 7.35
N VAL A 565 -8.20 6.22 8.31
CA VAL A 565 -7.88 5.66 9.63
C VAL A 565 -8.95 4.64 10.02
N THR A 566 -8.52 3.50 10.54
CA THR A 566 -9.46 2.47 11.05
C THR A 566 -9.08 2.03 12.45
N VAL A 567 -10.08 1.79 13.30
CA VAL A 567 -9.87 1.37 14.69
C VAL A 567 -10.65 0.09 15.03
N THR A 568 -10.09 -0.72 15.93
CA THR A 568 -10.67 -1.98 16.43
C THR A 568 -10.88 -1.92 17.95
N SER A 569 -11.52 -2.94 18.52
CA SER A 569 -11.72 -3.11 19.97
C SER A 569 -10.60 -3.92 20.65
N GLU A 570 -9.54 -4.27 19.92
CA GLU A 570 -8.35 -4.91 20.50
C GLU A 570 -7.65 -3.96 21.48
N SER A 571 -7.54 -4.37 22.75
CA SER A 571 -6.89 -3.58 23.80
C SER A 571 -5.37 -3.62 23.66
N ARG A 572 -4.79 -2.63 22.98
CA ARG A 572 -3.35 -2.43 22.82
C ARG A 572 -2.99 -0.97 22.52
N GLY A 573 -1.71 -0.63 22.71
CA GLY A 573 -1.13 0.65 22.31
C GLY A 573 -0.94 0.75 20.80
N ASN A 574 -0.64 1.96 20.32
CA ASN A 574 -0.42 2.23 18.90
C ASN A 574 0.83 3.09 18.71
N THR A 575 1.74 2.63 17.88
CA THR A 575 2.84 3.44 17.36
C THR A 575 2.43 4.02 16.00
N VAL A 576 2.25 5.34 15.93
CA VAL A 576 2.10 6.04 14.64
C VAL A 576 3.47 6.43 14.12
N ILE A 577 3.68 6.31 12.81
CA ILE A 577 4.99 6.46 12.18
C ILE A 577 4.87 7.46 11.05
N LYS A 578 5.67 8.54 11.08
CA LYS A 578 5.72 9.51 9.99
C LYS A 578 5.99 8.76 8.68
N GLY A 579 5.27 9.11 7.63
CA GLY A 579 5.40 8.49 6.31
C GLY A 579 4.79 7.12 6.13
N ILE A 580 4.21 6.47 7.14
CA ILE A 580 3.62 5.13 7.02
C ILE A 580 2.11 5.20 7.34
N PRO A 581 1.24 5.43 6.34
CA PRO A 581 -0.21 5.42 6.50
C PRO A 581 -0.74 4.14 7.15
N GLN A 582 -0.09 3.00 6.89
CA GLN A 582 -0.43 1.71 7.48
C GLN A 582 -0.39 1.66 9.02
N SER A 583 0.32 2.59 9.67
CA SER A 583 0.31 2.72 11.14
C SER A 583 -1.01 3.26 11.69
N LEU A 584 -1.92 3.71 10.82
CA LEU A 584 -3.26 4.22 11.16
C LEU A 584 -4.39 3.20 10.89
N TYR A 585 -4.06 1.97 10.45
CA TYR A 585 -5.06 0.96 10.15
C TYR A 585 -5.21 -0.04 11.28
N GLY A 586 -6.44 -0.39 11.65
CA GLY A 586 -6.75 -1.35 12.70
C GLY A 586 -6.15 -0.97 14.06
N MET A 587 -6.12 0.32 14.39
CA MET A 587 -5.56 0.81 15.65
C MET A 587 -6.32 0.25 16.85
N GLY A 588 -5.59 -0.22 17.86
CA GLY A 588 -6.16 -0.77 19.08
C GLY A 588 -6.74 0.31 19.99
N ARG A 589 -7.73 -0.07 20.80
CA ARG A 589 -8.42 0.82 21.73
C ARG A 589 -8.62 0.16 23.09
N TYR A 590 -8.42 0.92 24.15
CA TYR A 590 -8.66 0.50 25.52
C TYR A 590 -10.12 0.76 25.90
N VAL A 591 -10.86 -0.29 26.24
CA VAL A 591 -12.21 -0.18 26.82
C VAL A 591 -12.04 0.35 28.25
N VAL A 592 -12.63 1.51 28.55
CA VAL A 592 -12.39 2.19 29.85
C VAL A 592 -13.65 2.53 30.64
N ASP A 593 -14.83 2.14 30.14
CA ASP A 593 -16.13 2.45 30.75
C ASP A 593 -16.24 2.02 32.23
N SER A 594 -15.55 0.94 32.60
CA SER A 594 -15.61 0.34 33.95
C SER A 594 -14.38 0.57 34.83
N LEU A 595 -13.39 1.34 34.35
CA LEU A 595 -12.12 1.53 35.06
C LEU A 595 -12.16 2.75 35.98
N SER A 596 -11.51 2.67 37.13
CA SER A 596 -11.18 3.87 37.90
C SER A 596 -10.12 4.72 37.16
N PRO A 597 -9.99 6.02 37.47
CA PRO A 597 -8.97 6.86 36.85
C PRO A 597 -7.53 6.33 37.03
N ALA A 598 -7.25 5.68 38.15
CA ALA A 598 -5.93 5.08 38.40
C ALA A 598 -5.68 3.83 37.53
N GLU A 599 -6.69 2.95 37.40
CA GLU A 599 -6.61 1.76 36.55
C GLU A 599 -6.49 2.14 35.07
N MET A 600 -7.21 3.18 34.63
CA MET A 600 -7.09 3.72 33.27
C MET A 600 -5.67 4.22 32.99
N LEU A 601 -5.09 5.04 33.89
CA LEU A 601 -3.73 5.55 33.72
C LEU A 601 -2.67 4.43 33.75
N GLU A 602 -2.88 3.38 34.56
CA GLU A 602 -2.00 2.20 34.58
C GLU A 602 -2.11 1.38 33.29
N LEU A 603 -3.30 1.32 32.70
CA LEU A 603 -3.55 0.59 31.45
C LEU A 603 -2.88 1.25 30.24
N ILE A 604 -2.96 2.58 30.11
CA ILE A 604 -2.40 3.32 28.96
C ILE A 604 -0.90 3.62 29.10
N ALA A 605 -0.29 3.28 30.22
CA ALA A 605 1.15 3.43 30.46
C ALA A 605 1.95 2.15 30.18
N GLN A 606 1.26 1.06 29.85
CA GLN A 606 1.82 -0.21 29.39
C GLN A 606 2.01 -0.16 27.88
#